data_AF-A0A4Y2BDS1-F1
#
_entry.id   AF-A0A4Y2BDS1-F1
#
_cell.length_a   1.000
_cell.length_b   1.000
_cell.length_c   1.000
_cell.angle_alpha   90.00
_cell.angle_beta   90.00
_cell.angle_gamma   90.00
#
_symmetry.space_group_name_H-M   'P 1'
#
loop_
_entity.id
_entity.type
_entity.pdbx_description
1 polymer ?
#
loop_
_entity_poly.entity_id
_entity_poly.type
_entity_poly.pdbx_seq_one_letter_code
_entity_poly.pdbx_strand_id
1 'polypeptide(L)'
;MYPFEQRVFLVLEYHRLERSPTATRRSFRKRFYVPKGLDAPTIRKLFAKFERTGSVDDNRVGNVGSRQTVDTPENVAKVSGIVQQNPRNTVRTIASETGLKHSSTQKY
;
A
#
# COMPACT_ATOMS: atom_id res chain seq x y z
N MET A 1 3.98 13.15 2.50
CA MET A 1 4.14 12.55 1.17
C MET A 1 3.61 13.53 0.14
N TYR A 2 4.33 13.83 -0.94
CA TYR A 2 3.89 14.85 -1.90
C TYR A 2 2.70 14.33 -2.73
N PRO A 3 1.72 15.20 -3.09
CA PRO A 3 0.63 14.84 -3.99
C PRO A 3 1.13 14.21 -5.30
N PHE A 4 0.27 13.41 -5.94
CA PHE A 4 0.60 12.74 -7.20
C PHE A 4 1.11 13.73 -8.27
N GLU A 5 0.41 14.85 -8.45
CA GLU A 5 0.79 15.91 -9.40
C GLU A 5 2.19 16.47 -9.16
N GLN A 6 2.57 16.64 -7.89
CA GLN A 6 3.88 17.14 -7.51
C GLN A 6 5.00 16.12 -7.82
N ARG A 7 4.70 14.82 -7.67
CA ARG A 7 5.63 13.73 -8.02
C ARG A 7 5.78 13.58 -9.54
N VAL A 8 4.68 13.67 -10.30
CA VAL A 8 4.71 13.70 -11.76
C VAL A 8 5.58 14.87 -12.24
N PHE A 9 5.34 16.07 -11.70
CA PHE A 9 6.12 17.25 -12.07
C PHE A 9 7.62 17.04 -11.81
N LEU A 10 7.99 16.48 -10.65
CA LEU A 10 9.40 16.22 -10.33
C LEU A 10 10.06 15.28 -11.34
N VAL A 11 9.40 14.20 -11.76
CA VAL A 11 9.98 13.25 -12.74
C VAL A 11 10.17 13.91 -14.10
N LEU A 12 9.15 14.62 -14.59
CA LEU A 12 9.20 15.29 -15.89
C LEU A 12 10.31 16.37 -15.91
N GLU A 13 10.36 17.17 -14.86
CA GLU A 13 11.30 18.28 -14.76
C GLU A 13 12.74 17.80 -14.51
N TYR A 14 12.91 16.72 -13.75
CA TYR A 14 14.21 16.08 -13.57
C TYR A 14 14.78 15.54 -14.87
N HIS A 15 13.94 14.94 -15.72
CA HIS A 15 14.35 14.50 -17.05
C HIS A 15 14.69 15.68 -17.96
N ARG A 16 13.83 16.71 -17.99
CA ARG A 16 14.05 17.94 -18.79
C ARG A 16 15.34 18.67 -18.43
N LEU A 17 15.70 18.68 -17.15
CA LEU A 17 16.89 19.38 -16.63
C LEU A 17 18.11 18.47 -16.51
N GLU A 18 18.22 17.47 -17.40
CA GLU A 18 19.38 16.58 -17.54
C GLU A 18 19.78 15.92 -16.21
N ARG A 19 18.79 15.47 -15.43
CA ARG A 19 18.97 14.81 -14.13
C ARG A 19 19.67 15.67 -13.07
N SER A 20 19.59 17.01 -13.17
CA SER A 20 20.10 17.94 -12.16
C SER A 20 19.13 18.06 -10.96
N PRO A 21 19.47 17.55 -9.75
CA PRO A 21 18.57 17.62 -8.59
C PRO A 21 18.38 19.05 -8.10
N THR A 22 19.42 19.89 -8.20
CA THR A 22 19.40 21.28 -7.74
C THR A 22 18.48 22.13 -8.61
N ALA A 23 18.58 22.00 -9.93
CA ALA A 23 17.74 22.72 -10.87
C ALA A 23 16.27 22.30 -10.72
N THR A 24 16.02 20.99 -10.61
CA THR A 24 14.69 20.43 -10.36
C THR A 24 14.08 20.89 -9.04
N ARG A 25 14.88 20.93 -7.97
CA ARG A 25 14.43 21.46 -6.67
C ARG A 25 14.06 22.94 -6.79
N ARG A 26 14.84 23.73 -7.53
CA ARG A 26 14.58 25.17 -7.75
C ARG A 26 13.28 25.38 -8.52
N SER A 27 13.05 24.66 -9.62
CA SER A 27 11.81 24.76 -10.41
C SER A 27 10.60 24.28 -9.63
N PHE A 28 10.74 23.19 -8.85
CA PHE A 28 9.69 22.70 -7.96
C PHE A 28 9.26 23.75 -6.93
N ARG A 29 10.23 24.39 -6.25
CA ARG A 29 9.95 25.46 -5.28
C ARG A 29 9.25 26.64 -5.93
N LYS A 30 9.66 27.02 -7.15
CA LYS A 30 9.05 28.11 -7.91
C LYS A 30 7.61 27.80 -8.30
N ARG A 31 7.32 26.57 -8.72
CA ARG A 31 5.98 26.17 -9.19
C ARG A 31 4.97 25.98 -8.05
N PHE A 32 5.39 25.36 -6.96
CA PHE A 32 4.49 24.97 -5.86
C PHE A 32 4.65 25.82 -4.58
N TYR A 33 5.46 26.87 -4.61
CA TYR A 33 5.71 27.78 -3.48
C TYR A 33 6.09 27.07 -2.18
N VAL A 34 6.81 25.95 -2.27
CA VAL A 34 7.19 25.14 -1.10
C VAL A 34 8.49 25.69 -0.49
N PRO A 35 8.48 26.19 0.77
CA PRO A 35 9.67 26.79 1.38
C PRO A 35 10.82 25.79 1.51
N LYS A 36 10.51 24.59 2.01
CA LYS A 36 11.39 23.42 2.03
C LYS A 36 11.11 22.54 0.81
N GLY A 37 11.78 22.84 -0.31
CA GLY A 37 11.79 21.92 -1.46
C GLY A 37 12.49 20.60 -1.11
N LEU A 38 12.17 19.53 -1.84
CA LEU A 38 12.75 18.19 -1.64
C LEU A 38 14.28 18.21 -1.59
N ASP A 39 14.85 17.36 -0.76
CA ASP A 39 16.27 17.05 -0.76
C ASP A 39 16.67 16.28 -2.03
N ALA A 40 17.91 16.50 -2.48
CA ALA A 40 18.43 15.84 -3.68
C ALA A 40 18.36 14.29 -3.61
N PRO A 41 18.63 13.63 -2.47
CA PRO A 41 18.46 12.19 -2.35
C PRO A 41 17.03 11.72 -2.61
N THR A 42 16.01 12.43 -2.11
CA THR A 42 14.62 12.05 -2.35
C THR A 42 14.22 12.24 -3.81
N ILE A 43 14.68 13.31 -4.48
CA ILE A 43 14.46 13.50 -5.93
C ILE A 43 15.05 12.33 -6.72
N ARG A 44 16.29 11.93 -6.42
CA ARG A 44 16.96 10.79 -7.07
C ARG A 44 16.22 9.47 -6.81
N LYS A 45 15.78 9.22 -5.57
CA LYS A 45 15.02 8.01 -5.22
C LYS A 45 13.68 7.94 -5.94
N LEU A 46 12.97 9.06 -6.03
CA LEU A 46 11.70 9.15 -6.77
C LEU A 46 11.90 8.80 -8.24
N PHE A 47 12.95 9.36 -8.86
CA PHE A 47 13.25 9.09 -10.26
C PHE A 47 13.72 7.65 -10.48
N ALA A 48 14.62 7.12 -9.65
CA ALA A 48 15.07 5.73 -9.73
C ALA A 48 13.91 4.74 -9.56
N LYS A 49 12.95 5.06 -8.69
CA LYS A 49 11.71 4.28 -8.57
C LYS A 49 10.93 4.31 -9.88
N PHE A 50 10.71 5.49 -10.45
CA PHE A 50 10.01 5.66 -11.71
C PHE A 50 10.70 4.91 -12.87
N GLU A 51 12.03 5.00 -13.00
CA GLU A 51 12.77 4.23 -14.01
C GLU A 51 12.57 2.72 -13.85
N ARG A 52 12.51 2.24 -12.61
CA ARG A 52 12.32 0.82 -12.31
C ARG A 52 10.89 0.33 -12.53
N THR A 53 9.88 1.12 -12.18
CA THR A 53 8.48 0.65 -12.11
C THR A 53 7.56 1.32 -13.13
N GLY A 54 8.03 2.31 -13.88
CA GLY A 54 7.20 3.15 -14.77
C GLY A 54 6.14 3.99 -14.05
N SER A 55 6.14 4.00 -12.71
CA SER A 55 5.08 4.58 -11.90
C SER A 55 5.65 5.54 -10.87
N VAL A 56 5.00 6.69 -10.75
CA VAL A 56 5.26 7.68 -9.70
C VAL A 56 4.38 7.49 -8.47
N ASP A 57 3.39 6.59 -8.56
CA ASP A 57 2.47 6.30 -7.47
C ASP A 57 3.20 5.69 -6.28
N ASP A 58 2.66 5.84 -5.08
CA ASP A 58 3.20 5.17 -3.90
C ASP A 58 2.76 3.72 -3.94
N ASN A 59 3.65 2.79 -3.59
CA ASN A 59 3.38 1.34 -3.64
C ASN A 59 2.40 0.90 -2.54
N ARG A 60 1.38 1.72 -2.25
CA ARG A 60 0.29 1.42 -1.34
C ARG A 60 -0.73 0.49 -2.00
N VAL A 61 -0.69 0.28 -3.32
CA VAL A 61 -1.46 -0.75 -4.01
C VAL A 61 -1.07 -2.11 -3.43
N GLY A 62 -1.92 -2.65 -2.53
CA GLY A 62 -1.70 -3.90 -1.80
C GLY A 62 -1.37 -3.78 -0.31
N ASN A 63 -1.07 -2.57 0.21
CA ASN A 63 -0.79 -2.32 1.63
C ASN A 63 -1.78 -1.32 2.24
N VAL A 64 -3.04 -1.33 1.79
CA VAL A 64 -4.10 -0.42 2.29
C VAL A 64 -4.77 -0.96 3.56
N GLY A 65 -4.37 -2.16 4.03
CA GLY A 65 -4.89 -2.77 5.26
C GLY A 65 -4.00 -3.91 5.75
N SER A 66 -4.33 -4.43 6.94
CA SER A 66 -3.67 -5.62 7.49
C SER A 66 -3.77 -6.79 6.49
N ARG A 67 -2.73 -7.62 6.38
CA ARG A 67 -2.79 -8.86 5.60
C ARG A 67 -3.98 -9.69 6.12
N GLN A 68 -4.98 -9.94 5.27
CA GLN A 68 -6.04 -10.91 5.54
C GLN A 68 -5.48 -12.32 5.39
N THR A 69 -4.59 -12.71 6.31
CA THR A 69 -3.97 -14.05 6.31
C THR A 69 -4.97 -15.13 6.72
N VAL A 70 -6.03 -14.76 7.45
CA VAL A 70 -6.97 -15.71 8.02
C VAL A 70 -8.17 -15.97 7.09
N ASP A 71 -8.58 -14.98 6.28
CA ASP A 71 -9.74 -15.07 5.38
C ASP A 71 -9.41 -15.75 4.03
N THR A 72 -8.76 -16.92 4.10
CA THR A 72 -8.57 -17.76 2.92
C THR A 72 -9.88 -18.46 2.54
N PRO A 73 -10.13 -18.75 1.25
CA PRO A 73 -11.32 -19.52 0.84
C PRO A 73 -11.45 -20.87 1.55
N GLU A 74 -10.31 -21.49 1.88
CA GLU A 74 -10.24 -22.73 2.64
C GLU A 74 -10.79 -22.59 4.06
N ASN A 75 -10.43 -21.51 4.77
CA ASN A 75 -10.91 -21.27 6.13
C ASN A 75 -12.41 -20.91 6.14
N VAL A 76 -12.86 -20.14 5.14
CA VAL A 76 -14.29 -19.85 4.93
C VAL A 76 -15.07 -21.16 4.74
N ALA A 77 -14.61 -22.04 3.86
CA ALA A 77 -15.27 -23.32 3.57
C ALA A 77 -15.33 -24.24 4.80
N LYS A 78 -14.25 -24.30 5.59
CA LYS A 78 -14.20 -25.08 6.84
C LYS A 78 -15.22 -24.59 7.86
N VAL A 79 -15.26 -23.28 8.11
CA VAL A 79 -16.21 -22.71 9.08
C VAL A 79 -17.65 -22.85 8.58
N SER A 80 -17.92 -22.55 7.30
CA SER A 80 -19.27 -22.70 6.73
C SER A 80 -19.75 -24.16 6.78
N GLY A 81 -18.87 -25.12 6.52
CA GLY A 81 -19.21 -26.55 6.59
C GLY A 81 -19.65 -26.99 7.99
N ILE A 82 -18.92 -26.58 9.03
CA ILE A 82 -19.26 -26.93 10.42
C ILE A 82 -20.58 -26.24 10.85
N VAL A 83 -20.77 -24.97 10.49
CA VAL A 83 -22.00 -24.23 10.79
C VAL A 83 -23.21 -24.87 10.10
N GLN A 84 -23.07 -25.29 8.83
CA GLN A 84 -24.15 -25.96 8.10
C GLN A 84 -24.47 -27.34 8.68
N GLN A 85 -23.47 -28.09 9.11
CA GLN A 85 -23.67 -29.41 9.74
C GLN A 85 -24.37 -29.29 11.09
N ASN A 86 -23.96 -28.32 11.91
CA ASN A 86 -24.48 -28.13 13.26
C ASN A 86 -24.65 -26.63 13.58
N PRO A 87 -25.78 -26.01 13.18
CA PRO A 87 -26.00 -24.57 13.32
C PRO A 87 -26.11 -24.10 14.78
N ARG A 88 -26.23 -25.03 15.74
CA ARG A 88 -26.22 -24.74 17.18
C ARG A 88 -24.81 -24.72 17.80
N ASN A 89 -23.77 -25.02 17.02
CA ASN A 89 -22.41 -24.97 17.52
C ASN A 89 -22.02 -23.54 17.93
N THR A 90 -21.39 -23.43 19.09
CA THR A 90 -20.86 -22.16 19.56
C THR A 90 -19.60 -21.79 18.77
N VAL A 91 -19.31 -20.49 18.66
CA VAL A 91 -18.08 -19.99 18.03
C VAL A 91 -16.83 -20.63 18.64
N ARG A 92 -16.84 -20.89 19.95
CA ARG A 92 -15.74 -21.58 20.65
C ARG A 92 -15.55 -23.00 20.15
N THR A 93 -16.62 -23.75 19.94
CA THR A 93 -16.57 -25.11 19.39
C THR A 93 -16.00 -25.11 17.97
N ILE A 94 -16.51 -24.21 17.12
CA ILE A 94 -16.06 -24.08 15.72
C ILE A 94 -14.58 -23.67 15.65
N ALA A 95 -14.14 -22.76 16.52
CA ALA A 95 -12.74 -22.35 16.62
C ALA A 95 -11.82 -23.51 16.99
N SER A 96 -12.22 -24.34 17.97
CA SER A 96 -11.48 -25.54 18.35
C SER A 96 -11.39 -26.56 17.22
N GLU A 97 -12.48 -26.78 16.47
CA GLU A 97 -12.52 -27.74 15.36
C GLU A 97 -11.73 -27.27 14.13
N THR A 98 -11.75 -25.96 13.84
CA THR A 98 -11.03 -25.38 12.70
C THR A 98 -9.57 -25.05 12.99
N GLY A 99 -9.18 -25.02 14.27
CA GLY A 99 -7.86 -24.53 14.72
C GLY A 99 -7.69 -23.02 14.56
N LEU A 100 -8.77 -22.28 14.28
CA LEU A 100 -8.76 -20.84 14.13
C LEU A 100 -8.88 -20.13 15.49
N LYS A 101 -8.40 -18.90 15.57
CA LYS A 101 -8.65 -18.06 16.75
C LYS A 101 -10.13 -17.75 16.85
N HIS A 102 -10.69 -17.78 18.05
CA HIS A 102 -12.09 -17.42 18.32
C HIS A 102 -12.52 -16.10 17.66
N SER A 103 -11.67 -15.06 17.76
CA SER A 103 -11.94 -13.73 17.17
C SER A 103 -11.89 -13.69 15.64
N SER A 104 -11.29 -14.70 15.00
CA SER A 104 -11.31 -14.87 13.55
C SER A 104 -12.52 -15.72 13.13
N THR A 105 -12.81 -16.79 13.88
CA THR A 105 -14.00 -17.63 13.64
C THR A 105 -15.30 -16.83 13.73
N GLN A 106 -15.40 -15.88 14.68
CA GLN A 106 -16.56 -15.00 14.84
C GLN A 106 -16.84 -14.10 13.62
N LYS A 107 -15.87 -13.92 12.72
CA LYS A 107 -16.02 -13.07 11.54
C LYS A 107 -16.67 -13.78 10.35
N TYR A 108 -16.72 -15.12 10.38
CA TYR A 108 -17.39 -15.94 9.37
C TYR A 108 -18.84 -16.19 9.78
#